data_AF-A0A024HI77-F1
#
_entry.id   AF-A0A024HI77-F1
#
_cell.length_a   1.000
_cell.length_b   1.000
_cell.length_c   1.000
_cell.angle_alpha   90.00
_cell.angle_beta   90.00
_cell.angle_gamma   90.00
#
_symmetry.space_group_name_H-M   'P 1'
#
loop_
_entity.id
_entity.type
_entity.pdbx_description
1 polymer ?
#
loop_
_entity_poly.entity_id
_entity_poly.type
_entity_poly.pdbx_seq_one_letter_code
_entity_poly.pdbx_strand_id
1 'polypeptide(L)'
;MYGEGVNHFWLDLQWYLCQALGRLGIPHEAWADILKRDLGMFLERLPGLQELRWSDGTPFADETTLEWIAQQVTGNSTTPWLPAVTTAALVDDVLSLESEALAQADSDGVEAALAWLASRPDIRTGRQRWLLRLLMARVAEQYGKADLALHLLGELDAIAQQQGLGDWEPELSFEVKARLLKLLRQKAQRNDADKAALARRMDGLLASLVAVDPVRAAVLCG
;
A
#
# COMPACT_ATOMS: atom_id res chain seq x y z
N MET A 1 -19.01 9.13 -33.71
CA MET A 1 -18.91 9.56 -32.30
C MET A 1 -17.43 9.49 -31.97
N TYR A 2 -16.71 10.61 -31.81
CA TYR A 2 -15.24 10.63 -31.68
C TYR A 2 -14.73 10.15 -30.30
N GLY A 3 -15.64 9.64 -29.47
CA GLY A 3 -15.34 8.86 -28.28
C GLY A 3 -15.01 7.40 -28.61
N GLU A 4 -14.32 7.12 -29.71
CA GLU A 4 -13.70 5.82 -29.96
C GLU A 4 -12.30 6.03 -30.57
N GLY A 5 -11.27 5.41 -29.98
CA GLY A 5 -9.89 5.40 -30.49
C GLY A 5 -8.90 6.33 -29.78
N VAL A 6 -7.76 6.63 -30.41
CA VAL A 6 -6.61 7.33 -29.78
C VAL A 6 -6.93 8.78 -29.36
N ASN A 7 -8.03 9.37 -29.85
CA ASN A 7 -8.38 10.78 -29.66
C ASN A 7 -9.06 11.11 -28.31
N HIS A 8 -9.31 10.12 -27.46
CA HIS A 8 -9.87 10.35 -26.12
C HIS A 8 -8.98 11.19 -25.19
N PHE A 9 -7.67 11.21 -25.47
CA PHE A 9 -6.70 11.99 -24.70
C PHE A 9 -6.59 13.44 -25.17
N TRP A 10 -7.23 13.82 -26.28
CA TRP A 10 -7.22 15.19 -26.77
C TRP A 10 -8.44 15.95 -26.23
N LEU A 11 -8.27 16.59 -25.08
CA LEU A 11 -9.36 17.18 -24.30
C LEU A 11 -9.95 18.41 -25.00
N ASP A 12 -9.12 19.20 -25.69
CA ASP A 12 -9.58 20.36 -26.46
C ASP A 12 -10.60 19.94 -27.53
N LEU A 13 -10.40 18.79 -28.18
CA LEU A 13 -11.34 18.27 -29.17
C LEU A 13 -12.70 17.95 -28.54
N GLN A 14 -12.70 17.44 -27.31
CA GLN A 14 -13.93 17.16 -26.56
C GLN A 14 -14.65 18.46 -26.20
N TRP A 15 -13.90 19.51 -25.85
CA TRP A 15 -14.44 20.86 -25.63
C TRP A 15 -15.12 21.40 -26.88
N TYR A 16 -14.43 21.39 -28.03
CA TYR A 16 -14.99 21.87 -29.31
C TYR A 16 -16.26 21.12 -29.69
N LEU A 17 -16.29 19.80 -29.47
CA LEU A 17 -17.47 18.97 -29.73
C LEU A 17 -18.64 19.36 -28.83
N CYS A 18 -18.42 19.56 -27.54
CA CYS A 18 -19.45 20.00 -26.61
C CYS A 18 -19.99 21.38 -26.97
N GLN A 19 -19.12 22.32 -27.38
CA GLN A 19 -19.53 23.65 -27.85
C GLN A 19 -20.37 23.57 -29.14
N ALA A 20 -19.96 22.74 -30.09
CA ALA A 20 -20.70 22.55 -31.34
C ALA A 20 -22.10 21.95 -31.09
N LEU A 21 -22.19 20.90 -30.26
CA LEU A 21 -23.45 20.27 -29.89
C LEU A 21 -24.39 21.22 -29.14
N GLY A 22 -23.85 22.06 -28.24
CA GLY A 22 -24.64 23.08 -27.55
C GLY A 22 -25.22 24.14 -28.50
N ARG A 23 -24.47 24.52 -29.55
CA ARG A 23 -24.95 25.48 -30.56
C ARG A 23 -25.97 24.91 -31.53
N LEU A 24 -26.00 23.59 -31.71
CA LEU A 24 -26.97 22.89 -32.56
C LEU A 24 -28.36 22.77 -31.90
N GLY A 25 -28.46 22.99 -30.58
CA GLY A 25 -29.72 22.97 -29.84
C GLY A 25 -30.37 21.58 -29.75
N ILE A 26 -31.65 21.53 -29.39
CA ILE A 26 -32.39 20.27 -29.17
C ILE A 26 -32.42 19.41 -30.45
N PRO A 27 -32.13 18.09 -30.40
CA PRO A 27 -31.83 17.28 -29.21
C PRO A 27 -30.33 17.12 -28.91
N HIS A 28 -29.45 17.78 -29.68
CA HIS A 28 -27.99 17.62 -29.63
C HIS A 28 -27.38 18.13 -28.32
N GLU A 29 -28.05 19.06 -27.64
CA GLU A 29 -27.66 19.50 -26.29
C GLU A 29 -27.60 18.33 -25.29
N ALA A 30 -28.53 17.37 -25.38
CA ALA A 30 -28.54 16.19 -24.51
C ALA A 30 -27.33 15.29 -24.78
N TRP A 31 -26.81 15.28 -26.02
CA TRP A 31 -25.57 14.57 -26.34
C TRP A 31 -24.35 15.28 -25.76
N ALA A 32 -24.34 16.63 -25.76
CA ALA A 32 -23.28 17.38 -25.09
C ALA A 32 -23.21 17.04 -23.60
N ASP A 33 -24.36 16.90 -22.94
CA ASP A 33 -24.42 16.51 -21.53
C ASP A 33 -23.94 15.08 -21.28
N ILE A 34 -24.24 14.14 -22.17
CA ILE A 34 -23.71 12.77 -22.09
C ILE A 34 -22.18 12.79 -22.23
N LEU A 35 -21.64 13.51 -23.20
CA LEU A 35 -20.19 13.63 -23.39
C LEU A 35 -19.49 14.28 -22.19
N LYS A 36 -20.08 15.31 -21.58
CA LYS A 36 -19.55 15.92 -20.35
C LYS A 36 -19.49 14.92 -19.20
N ARG A 37 -20.53 14.10 -19.02
CA ARG A 37 -20.55 13.06 -17.97
C ARG A 37 -19.52 11.97 -18.23
N ASP A 38 -19.40 11.50 -19.46
CA ASP A 38 -18.42 10.48 -19.85
C ASP A 38 -16.99 10.99 -19.65
N LEU A 39 -16.73 12.25 -20.03
CA LEU A 39 -15.44 12.90 -19.78
C LEU A 39 -15.14 13.06 -18.29
N GLY A 40 -16.15 13.42 -17.49
CA GLY A 40 -16.03 13.50 -16.02
C GLY A 40 -15.64 12.16 -15.40
N MET A 41 -16.33 11.07 -15.75
CA MET A 41 -16.00 9.72 -15.29
C MET A 41 -14.60 9.27 -15.75
N PHE A 42 -14.18 9.68 -16.94
CA PHE A 42 -12.85 9.37 -17.47
C PHE A 42 -11.74 10.06 -16.66
N LEU A 43 -11.90 11.34 -16.32
CA LEU A 43 -10.96 12.11 -15.52
C LEU A 43 -10.96 11.66 -14.04
N GLU A 44 -12.09 11.24 -13.49
CA GLU A 44 -12.16 10.61 -12.16
C GLU A 44 -11.31 9.33 -12.08
N ARG A 45 -11.32 8.53 -13.15
CA ARG A 45 -10.52 7.28 -13.20
C ARG A 45 -9.02 7.54 -13.37
N LEU A 46 -8.63 8.67 -13.97
CA LEU A 46 -7.25 9.02 -14.27
C LEU A 46 -6.94 10.44 -13.76
N PRO A 47 -6.75 10.60 -12.44
CA PRO A 47 -6.46 11.91 -11.85
C PRO A 47 -5.14 12.48 -12.39
N GLY A 48 -5.13 13.78 -12.68
CA GLY A 48 -3.96 14.49 -13.22
C GLY A 48 -3.77 14.37 -14.74
N LEU A 49 -4.63 13.63 -15.45
CA LEU A 49 -4.53 13.48 -16.91
C LEU A 49 -4.59 14.82 -17.65
N GLN A 50 -5.43 15.74 -17.17
CA GLN A 50 -5.62 17.07 -17.77
C GLN A 50 -4.38 17.97 -17.68
N GLU A 51 -3.39 17.63 -16.86
CA GLU A 51 -2.14 18.38 -16.69
C GLU A 51 -0.98 17.81 -17.54
N LEU A 52 -1.21 16.67 -18.22
CA LEU A 52 -0.19 16.02 -19.03
C LEU A 52 0.06 16.74 -20.37
N ARG A 53 1.20 16.42 -20.97
CA ARG A 53 1.67 16.98 -22.24
C ARG A 53 2.10 15.86 -23.19
N TRP A 54 1.93 16.10 -24.48
CA TRP A 54 2.40 15.25 -25.56
C TRP A 54 3.93 15.31 -25.68
N SER A 55 4.53 14.40 -26.44
CA SER A 55 6.00 14.32 -26.62
C SER A 55 6.61 15.55 -27.30
N ASP A 56 5.80 16.34 -28.00
CA ASP A 56 6.15 17.63 -28.61
C ASP A 56 6.01 18.82 -27.65
N GLY A 57 5.56 18.59 -26.41
CA GLY A 57 5.38 19.60 -25.36
C GLY A 57 4.02 20.29 -25.35
N THR A 58 3.14 19.99 -26.32
CA THR A 58 1.77 20.51 -26.38
C THR A 58 0.94 19.95 -25.22
N PRO A 59 0.20 20.76 -24.45
CA PRO A 59 -0.65 20.26 -23.37
C PRO A 59 -1.83 19.45 -23.91
N PHE A 60 -2.37 18.56 -23.08
CA PHE A 60 -3.57 17.78 -23.41
C PHE A 60 -4.85 18.63 -23.42
N ALA A 61 -4.86 19.70 -22.61
CA ALA A 61 -5.90 20.71 -22.53
C ALA A 61 -5.28 22.11 -22.49
N ASP A 62 -5.84 23.05 -23.25
CA ASP A 62 -5.56 24.47 -23.09
C ASP A 62 -6.24 25.07 -21.86
N GLU A 63 -5.88 26.30 -21.51
CA GLU A 63 -6.40 27.00 -20.32
C GLU A 63 -7.93 27.11 -20.36
N THR A 64 -8.50 27.39 -21.54
CA THR A 64 -9.95 27.48 -21.73
C THR A 64 -10.67 26.15 -21.52
N THR A 65 -10.04 25.04 -21.93
CA THR A 65 -10.55 23.68 -21.75
C THR A 65 -10.44 23.25 -20.30
N LEU A 66 -9.35 23.60 -19.61
CA LEU A 66 -9.17 23.33 -18.18
C LEU A 66 -10.23 24.05 -17.33
N GLU A 67 -10.47 25.33 -17.59
CA GLU A 67 -11.51 26.10 -16.90
C GLU A 67 -12.92 25.50 -17.16
N TRP A 68 -13.19 25.12 -18.40
CA TRP A 68 -14.45 24.47 -18.76
C TRP A 68 -14.63 23.12 -18.06
N ILE A 69 -13.58 22.31 -17.97
CA ILE A 69 -13.60 21.04 -17.23
C ILE A 69 -13.95 21.30 -15.77
N ALA A 70 -13.25 22.23 -15.12
CA ALA A 70 -13.47 22.55 -13.70
C ALA A 70 -14.90 23.04 -13.40
N GLN A 71 -15.54 23.73 -14.35
CA GLN A 71 -16.86 24.35 -14.14
C GLN A 71 -18.04 23.50 -14.60
N GLN A 72 -17.88 22.73 -15.68
CA GLN A 72 -19.01 22.10 -16.39
C GLN A 72 -18.89 20.58 -16.54
N VAL A 73 -17.72 20.01 -16.27
CA VAL A 73 -17.48 18.58 -16.36
C VAL A 73 -17.51 18.01 -14.95
N THR A 74 -18.69 17.57 -14.54
CA THR A 74 -18.89 16.85 -13.28
C THR A 74 -19.01 15.37 -13.60
N GLY A 75 -18.20 14.53 -12.95
CA GLY A 75 -18.41 13.08 -13.00
C GLY A 75 -19.67 12.67 -12.22
N ASN A 76 -19.80 11.40 -11.89
CA ASN A 76 -21.05 10.86 -11.36
C ASN A 76 -21.17 11.09 -9.84
N SER A 77 -21.12 12.34 -9.38
CA SER A 77 -21.33 12.70 -7.97
C SER A 77 -22.82 12.72 -7.61
N THR A 78 -23.50 11.60 -7.81
CA THR A 78 -24.59 11.16 -6.94
C THR A 78 -23.94 10.35 -5.82
N THR A 79 -24.33 10.65 -4.57
CA THR A 79 -24.03 9.94 -3.32
C THR A 79 -23.42 8.55 -3.53
N PRO A 80 -22.23 8.24 -2.96
CA PRO A 80 -21.48 7.06 -3.34
C PRO A 80 -22.24 5.79 -2.96
N TRP A 81 -22.94 5.21 -3.93
CA TRP A 81 -23.12 3.76 -3.98
C TRP A 81 -22.07 3.20 -4.92
N LEU A 82 -20.82 3.36 -4.51
CA LEU A 82 -19.74 2.49 -4.91
C LEU A 82 -19.64 1.44 -3.79
N PRO A 83 -19.57 0.12 -4.06
CA PRO A 83 -18.72 -0.68 -3.19
C PRO A 83 -17.36 0.01 -3.28
N ALA A 84 -16.86 0.49 -2.14
CA ALA A 84 -15.62 1.25 -2.10
C ALA A 84 -14.57 0.55 -2.97
N VAL A 85 -14.30 1.10 -4.15
CA VAL A 85 -12.98 0.95 -4.74
C VAL A 85 -12.18 1.86 -3.86
N THR A 86 -11.71 1.31 -2.74
CA THR A 86 -10.60 1.85 -1.99
C THR A 86 -9.55 2.01 -3.06
N THR A 87 -9.35 3.25 -3.51
CA THR A 87 -8.07 3.68 -4.03
C THR A 87 -7.07 3.02 -3.11
N ALA A 88 -6.25 2.12 -3.66
CA ALA A 88 -5.12 1.53 -2.97
C ALA A 88 -4.15 2.67 -2.68
N ALA A 89 -4.57 3.52 -1.76
CA ALA A 89 -3.71 4.35 -1.00
C ALA A 89 -2.89 3.35 -0.18
N LEU A 90 -1.63 3.23 -0.62
CA LEU A 90 -0.47 3.33 0.24
C LEU A 90 -0.30 2.13 1.18
N VAL A 91 0.71 1.28 0.95
CA VAL A 91 1.39 0.48 1.99
C VAL A 91 0.46 -0.02 3.10
N ASP A 92 -0.31 -1.08 2.80
CA ASP A 92 -1.14 -1.89 3.70
C ASP A 92 -1.66 -1.20 4.99
N ASP A 93 -2.95 -0.85 4.99
CA ASP A 93 -3.78 -0.42 6.14
C ASP A 93 -3.65 -1.31 7.40
N VAL A 94 -3.10 -2.50 7.24
CA VAL A 94 -2.75 -3.38 8.37
C VAL A 94 -1.69 -2.74 9.25
N LEU A 95 -0.59 -2.19 8.70
CA LEU A 95 0.53 -1.68 9.51
C LEU A 95 0.18 -0.38 10.27
N SER A 96 -0.78 0.42 9.78
CA SER A 96 -1.29 1.60 10.50
C SER A 96 -1.96 1.25 11.83
N LEU A 97 -2.36 -0.01 12.04
CA LEU A 97 -2.94 -0.48 13.30
C LEU A 97 -1.94 -0.60 14.45
N GLU A 98 -0.64 -0.40 14.20
CA GLU A 98 0.40 -0.57 15.23
C GLU A 98 0.16 0.35 16.45
N SER A 99 -0.13 1.63 16.22
CA SER A 99 -0.35 2.59 17.31
C SER A 99 -1.57 2.22 18.17
N GLU A 100 -2.65 1.77 17.54
CA GLU A 100 -3.87 1.32 18.20
C GLU A 100 -3.63 0.02 18.98
N ALA A 101 -2.87 -0.93 18.41
CA ALA A 101 -2.50 -2.17 19.10
C ALA A 101 -1.64 -1.93 20.34
N LEU A 102 -0.72 -0.97 20.28
CA LEU A 102 0.09 -0.56 21.43
C LEU A 102 -0.77 0.14 22.49
N ALA A 103 -1.65 1.06 22.10
CA ALA A 103 -2.56 1.70 23.04
C ALA A 103 -3.46 0.67 23.76
N GLN A 104 -3.96 -0.33 23.03
CA GLN A 104 -4.75 -1.43 23.58
C GLN A 104 -3.93 -2.32 24.53
N ALA A 105 -2.65 -2.53 24.24
CA ALA A 105 -1.75 -3.31 25.10
C ALA A 105 -1.41 -2.55 26.39
N ASP A 106 -1.31 -1.22 26.33
CA ASP A 106 -1.13 -0.36 27.49
C ASP A 106 -2.38 -0.30 28.39
N SER A 107 -3.58 -0.32 27.79
CA SER A 107 -4.85 -0.26 28.55
C SER A 107 -5.26 -1.61 29.13
N ASP A 108 -5.35 -2.63 28.29
CA ASP A 108 -6.02 -3.90 28.59
C ASP A 108 -5.06 -5.09 28.62
N GLY A 109 -3.77 -4.84 28.38
CA GLY A 109 -2.71 -5.83 28.38
C GLY A 109 -2.45 -6.47 27.01
N VAL A 110 -1.25 -7.05 26.89
CA VAL A 110 -0.72 -7.62 25.64
C VAL A 110 -1.62 -8.71 25.06
N GLU A 111 -2.21 -9.55 25.91
CA GLU A 111 -3.05 -10.66 25.46
C GLU A 111 -4.35 -10.16 24.84
N ALA A 112 -4.93 -9.09 25.40
CA ALA A 112 -6.09 -8.42 24.82
C ALA A 112 -5.77 -7.79 23.47
N ALA A 113 -4.63 -7.09 23.37
CA ALA A 113 -4.18 -6.49 22.10
C ALA A 113 -3.93 -7.55 21.00
N LEU A 114 -3.31 -8.67 21.35
CA LEU A 114 -3.09 -9.79 20.42
C LEU A 114 -4.41 -10.45 19.98
N ALA A 115 -5.34 -10.65 20.92
CA ALA A 115 -6.66 -11.19 20.60
C ALA A 115 -7.46 -10.24 19.70
N TRP A 116 -7.34 -8.94 19.93
CA TRP A 116 -7.97 -7.89 19.12
C TRP A 116 -7.37 -7.82 17.71
N LEU A 117 -6.04 -7.94 17.57
CA LEU A 117 -5.41 -8.07 16.25
C LEU A 117 -5.87 -9.35 15.53
N ALA A 118 -5.98 -10.47 16.26
CA ALA A 118 -6.40 -11.75 15.68
C ALA A 118 -7.87 -11.80 15.23
N SER A 119 -8.74 -10.95 15.79
CA SER A 119 -10.18 -10.93 15.50
C SER A 119 -10.58 -10.01 14.33
N ARG A 120 -9.61 -9.44 13.60
CA ARG A 120 -9.87 -8.51 12.51
C ARG A 120 -10.61 -9.17 11.33
N PRO A 121 -11.82 -8.70 10.97
CA PRO A 121 -12.63 -9.29 9.90
C PRO A 121 -12.14 -8.94 8.49
N ASP A 122 -11.36 -7.86 8.35
CA ASP A 122 -10.98 -7.28 7.06
C ASP A 122 -9.71 -7.89 6.44
N ILE A 123 -9.13 -8.89 7.09
CA ILE A 123 -7.94 -9.60 6.65
C ILE A 123 -8.31 -10.69 5.64
N ARG A 124 -8.08 -10.44 4.35
CA ARG A 124 -8.53 -11.30 3.25
C ARG A 124 -7.38 -11.94 2.48
N THR A 125 -6.25 -11.25 2.34
CA THR A 125 -5.13 -11.71 1.51
C THR A 125 -4.05 -12.44 2.32
N GLY A 126 -3.17 -13.18 1.62
CA GLY A 126 -1.98 -13.79 2.24
C GLY A 126 -1.03 -12.74 2.81
N ARG A 127 -0.81 -11.65 2.06
CA ARG A 127 0.01 -10.51 2.47
C ARG A 127 -0.52 -9.83 3.73
N GLN A 128 -1.81 -9.52 3.79
CA GLN A 128 -2.43 -8.91 4.97
C GLN A 128 -2.30 -9.81 6.21
N ARG A 129 -2.49 -11.13 6.07
CA ARG A 129 -2.27 -12.09 7.17
C ARG A 129 -0.82 -12.12 7.64
N TRP A 130 0.14 -12.01 6.71
CA TRP A 130 1.57 -11.96 7.03
C TRP A 130 1.90 -10.68 7.81
N LEU A 131 1.40 -9.52 7.37
CA LEU A 131 1.60 -8.24 8.06
C LEU A 131 0.92 -8.16 9.42
N LEU A 132 -0.28 -8.73 9.56
CA LEU A 132 -0.97 -8.80 10.85
C LEU A 132 -0.14 -9.60 11.87
N ARG A 133 0.43 -10.73 11.44
CA ARG A 133 1.34 -11.52 12.28
C ARG A 133 2.64 -10.78 12.59
N LEU A 134 3.15 -9.98 11.67
CA LEU A 134 4.30 -9.11 11.93
C LEU A 134 3.97 -8.08 13.03
N LEU A 135 2.80 -7.44 12.97
CA LEU A 135 2.35 -6.53 14.04
C LEU A 135 2.23 -7.24 15.38
N MET A 136 1.62 -8.43 15.40
CA MET A 136 1.55 -9.24 16.62
C MET A 136 2.94 -9.54 17.19
N ALA A 137 3.92 -9.80 16.33
CA ALA A 137 5.31 -9.99 16.75
C ALA A 137 5.95 -8.70 17.30
N ARG A 138 5.69 -7.53 16.70
CA ARG A 138 6.18 -6.22 17.20
C ARG A 138 5.62 -5.92 18.59
N VAL A 139 4.32 -6.10 18.79
CA VAL A 139 3.65 -5.92 20.08
C VAL A 139 4.21 -6.93 21.11
N ALA A 140 4.33 -8.20 20.75
CA ALA A 140 4.89 -9.21 21.64
C ALA A 140 6.34 -8.89 22.05
N GLU A 141 7.18 -8.40 21.13
CA GLU A 141 8.55 -7.95 21.41
C GLU A 141 8.56 -6.78 22.40
N GLN A 142 7.72 -5.77 22.18
CA GLN A 142 7.71 -4.54 22.97
C GLN A 142 7.32 -4.77 24.44
N TYR A 143 6.37 -5.67 24.69
CA TYR A 143 5.90 -5.97 26.06
C TYR A 143 6.58 -7.21 26.68
N GLY A 144 7.76 -7.59 26.20
CA GLY A 144 8.61 -8.59 26.84
C GLY A 144 8.16 -10.05 26.67
N LYS A 145 7.20 -10.34 25.78
CA LYS A 145 6.80 -11.71 25.41
C LYS A 145 7.78 -12.28 24.35
N ALA A 146 9.06 -12.32 24.70
CA ALA A 146 10.16 -12.59 23.77
C ALA A 146 10.09 -13.97 23.09
N ASP A 147 9.71 -15.03 23.82
CA ASP A 147 9.58 -16.37 23.22
C ASP A 147 8.45 -16.44 22.20
N LEU A 148 7.32 -15.76 22.46
CA LEU A 148 6.22 -15.66 21.51
C LEU A 148 6.67 -14.92 20.24
N ALA A 149 7.35 -13.78 20.40
CA ALA A 149 7.88 -13.01 19.28
C ALA A 149 8.89 -13.83 18.45
N LEU A 150 9.77 -14.61 19.09
CA LEU A 150 10.70 -15.52 18.41
C LEU A 150 9.99 -16.57 17.54
N HIS A 151 8.90 -17.16 18.04
CA HIS A 151 8.13 -18.13 17.28
C HIS A 151 7.40 -17.48 16.10
N LEU A 152 6.74 -16.33 16.32
CA LEU A 152 6.05 -15.59 15.25
C LEU A 152 7.03 -15.15 14.15
N LEU A 153 8.16 -14.53 14.52
CA LEU A 153 9.17 -14.08 13.55
C LEU A 153 9.84 -15.26 12.83
N GLY A 154 10.02 -16.40 13.50
CA GLY A 154 10.53 -17.61 12.89
C GLY A 154 9.60 -18.17 11.81
N GLU A 155 8.29 -18.19 12.05
CA GLU A 155 7.29 -18.56 11.05
C GLU A 155 7.28 -17.58 9.87
N LEU A 156 7.30 -16.27 10.17
CA LEU A 156 7.29 -15.21 9.16
C LEU A 156 8.51 -15.28 8.24
N ASP A 157 9.70 -15.53 8.79
CA ASP A 157 10.93 -15.70 8.01
C ASP A 157 10.88 -16.94 7.12
N ALA A 158 10.36 -18.06 7.62
CA ALA A 158 10.19 -19.28 6.82
C ALA A 158 9.22 -19.07 5.64
N ILE A 159 8.08 -18.41 5.87
CA ILE A 159 7.13 -18.06 4.81
C ILE A 159 7.77 -17.07 3.82
N ALA A 160 8.48 -16.06 4.31
CA ALA A 160 9.15 -15.07 3.48
C ALA A 160 10.18 -15.72 2.54
N GLN A 161 10.94 -16.70 3.03
CA GLN A 161 11.89 -17.46 2.21
C GLN A 161 11.18 -18.33 1.16
N GLN A 162 10.11 -19.03 1.53
CA GLN A 162 9.34 -19.86 0.59
C GLN A 162 8.69 -19.05 -0.54
N GLN A 163 8.29 -17.82 -0.25
CA GLN A 163 7.60 -16.95 -1.20
C GLN A 163 8.54 -15.99 -1.95
N GLY A 164 9.85 -16.04 -1.72
CA GLY A 164 10.81 -15.11 -2.35
C GLY A 164 10.57 -13.65 -1.95
N LEU A 165 10.08 -13.40 -0.74
CA LEU A 165 9.70 -12.05 -0.29
C LEU A 165 10.92 -11.10 -0.26
N GLY A 166 12.14 -11.64 -0.13
CA GLY A 166 13.37 -10.86 -0.20
C GLY A 166 13.58 -10.14 -1.54
N ASP A 167 13.02 -10.65 -2.63
CA ASP A 167 13.17 -10.07 -3.97
C ASP A 167 12.17 -8.93 -4.24
N TRP A 168 10.99 -8.96 -3.60
CA TRP A 168 9.89 -8.04 -3.89
C TRP A 168 9.56 -7.08 -2.75
N GLU A 169 9.86 -7.44 -1.50
CA GLU A 169 9.66 -6.61 -0.29
C GLU A 169 10.89 -6.73 0.65
N PRO A 170 12.08 -6.29 0.18
CA PRO A 170 13.33 -6.49 0.91
C PRO A 170 13.32 -5.82 2.29
N GLU A 171 12.60 -4.70 2.44
CA GLU A 171 12.50 -3.97 3.71
C GLU A 171 11.82 -4.78 4.82
N LEU A 172 10.70 -5.44 4.50
CA LEU A 172 9.96 -6.28 5.44
C LEU A 172 10.75 -7.55 5.78
N SER A 173 11.41 -8.16 4.78
CA SER A 173 12.29 -9.31 5.00
C SER A 173 13.45 -8.96 5.92
N PHE A 174 14.08 -7.80 5.69
CA PHE A 174 15.17 -7.29 6.52
C PHE A 174 14.69 -7.06 7.96
N GLU A 175 13.52 -6.44 8.14
CA GLU A 175 12.98 -6.17 9.48
C GLU A 175 12.78 -7.46 10.29
N VAL A 176 12.12 -8.46 9.72
CA VAL A 176 11.85 -9.75 10.40
C VAL A 176 13.16 -10.40 10.83
N LYS A 177 14.14 -10.48 9.92
CA LYS A 177 15.45 -11.07 10.19
C LYS A 177 16.23 -10.30 11.26
N ALA A 178 16.22 -8.96 11.21
CA ALA A 178 16.90 -8.12 12.17
C ALA A 178 16.30 -8.23 13.59
N ARG A 179 14.96 -8.26 13.70
CA ARG A 179 14.28 -8.49 14.99
C ARG A 179 14.56 -9.89 15.54
N LEU A 180 14.52 -10.91 14.67
CA LEU A 180 14.85 -12.28 15.05
C LEU A 180 16.29 -12.38 15.57
N LEU A 181 17.25 -11.76 14.89
CA LEU A 181 18.65 -11.70 15.33
C LEU A 181 18.79 -11.02 16.71
N LYS A 182 18.12 -9.88 16.91
CA LYS A 182 18.11 -9.16 18.20
C LYS A 182 17.60 -10.03 19.34
N LEU A 183 16.47 -10.71 19.15
CA LEU A 183 15.89 -11.60 20.16
C LEU A 183 16.76 -12.83 20.43
N LEU A 184 17.38 -13.41 19.40
CA LEU A 184 18.32 -14.52 19.58
C LEU A 184 19.56 -14.12 20.36
N ARG A 185 20.09 -12.91 20.13
CA ARG A 185 21.20 -12.35 20.94
C ARG A 185 20.81 -12.21 22.42
N GLN A 186 19.63 -11.66 22.68
CA GLN A 186 19.10 -11.55 24.05
C GLN A 186 18.91 -12.92 24.71
N LYS A 187 18.42 -13.92 23.96
CA LYS A 187 18.25 -15.29 24.45
C LYS A 187 19.58 -15.98 24.75
N ALA A 188 20.58 -15.80 23.89
CA ALA A 188 21.93 -16.34 24.08
C ALA A 188 22.65 -15.73 25.30
N GLN A 189 22.34 -14.49 25.67
CA GLN A 189 22.87 -13.87 26.90
C GLN A 189 22.27 -14.46 28.18
N ARG A 190 21.04 -15.00 28.10
CA ARG A 190 20.30 -15.53 29.27
C ARG A 190 20.44 -17.05 29.45
N ASN A 191 20.75 -17.79 28.39
CA ASN A 191 20.80 -19.25 28.40
C ASN A 191 22.07 -19.78 27.71
N ASP A 192 22.93 -20.43 28.48
CA ASP A 192 24.22 -20.97 28.01
C ASP A 192 24.11 -22.35 27.35
N ALA A 193 23.03 -23.11 27.60
CA ALA A 193 22.95 -24.53 27.20
C ALA A 193 22.95 -24.76 25.67
N ASP A 194 22.51 -23.77 24.88
CA ASP A 194 22.31 -23.89 23.42
C ASP A 194 23.19 -22.94 22.59
N LYS A 195 24.25 -22.39 23.19
CA LYS A 195 25.04 -21.29 22.61
C LYS A 195 25.56 -21.58 21.19
N ALA A 196 26.03 -22.81 20.94
CA ALA A 196 26.54 -23.20 19.63
C ALA A 196 25.45 -23.27 18.55
N ALA A 197 24.25 -23.75 18.88
CA ALA A 197 23.13 -23.81 17.95
C ALA A 197 22.58 -22.41 17.65
N LEU A 198 22.48 -21.56 18.68
CA LEU A 198 22.08 -20.16 18.54
C LEU A 198 23.08 -19.38 17.68
N ALA A 199 24.39 -19.57 17.88
CA ALA A 199 25.44 -18.93 17.08
C ALA A 199 25.29 -19.24 15.59
N ARG A 200 25.14 -20.52 15.21
CA ARG A 200 24.95 -20.91 13.80
C ARG A 200 23.71 -20.27 13.17
N ARG A 201 22.62 -20.18 13.93
CA ARG A 201 21.39 -19.53 13.46
C ARG A 201 21.57 -18.03 13.29
N MET A 202 22.28 -17.38 14.22
CA MET A 202 22.61 -15.96 14.13
C MET A 202 23.52 -15.66 12.93
N ASP A 203 24.53 -16.49 12.68
CA ASP A 203 25.44 -16.34 11.54
C ASP A 203 24.69 -16.45 10.20
N GLY A 204 23.77 -17.43 10.09
CA GLY A 204 22.92 -17.57 8.91
C GLY A 204 22.01 -16.35 8.69
N LEU A 205 21.43 -15.80 9.76
CA LEU A 205 20.62 -14.57 9.68
C LEU A 205 21.46 -13.36 9.27
N LEU A 206 22.65 -13.17 9.85
CA LEU A 206 23.56 -12.10 9.49
C LEU A 206 23.97 -12.19 8.02
N ALA A 207 24.35 -13.37 7.54
CA ALA A 207 24.68 -13.58 6.13
C ALA A 207 23.51 -13.19 5.22
N SER A 208 22.28 -13.59 5.58
CA SER A 208 21.08 -13.22 4.81
C SER A 208 20.76 -11.72 4.85
N LEU A 209 20.99 -11.05 5.98
CA LEU A 209 20.81 -9.59 6.11
C LEU A 209 21.83 -8.82 5.26
N VAL A 210 23.10 -9.25 5.25
CA VAL A 210 24.14 -8.66 4.41
C VAL A 210 23.83 -8.85 2.92
N ALA A 211 23.24 -9.99 2.54
CA ALA A 211 22.81 -10.23 1.17
C ALA A 211 21.67 -9.31 0.71
N VAL A 212 20.75 -8.95 1.63
CA VAL A 212 19.64 -8.02 1.34
C VAL A 212 20.13 -6.58 1.28
N ASP A 213 20.86 -6.12 2.29
CA ASP A 213 21.41 -4.76 2.34
C ASP A 213 22.69 -4.72 3.19
N PRO A 214 23.89 -4.68 2.57
CA PRO A 214 25.15 -4.69 3.29
C PRO A 214 25.39 -3.41 4.09
N VAL A 215 24.83 -2.27 3.66
CA VAL A 215 25.00 -0.97 4.34
C VAL A 215 24.21 -0.97 5.64
N ARG A 216 22.95 -1.41 5.60
CA ARG A 216 22.11 -1.55 6.81
C ARG A 216 22.59 -2.68 7.70
N ALA A 217 23.13 -3.77 7.15
CA ALA A 217 23.64 -4.88 7.93
C ALA A 217 24.97 -4.58 8.64
N ALA A 218 25.77 -3.62 8.14
CA ALA A 218 27.08 -3.28 8.73
C ALA A 218 27.00 -2.92 10.22
N VAL A 219 25.94 -2.21 10.65
CA VAL A 219 25.75 -1.86 12.07
C VAL A 219 25.39 -3.07 12.95
N LEU A 220 24.93 -4.17 12.34
CA LEU A 220 24.57 -5.40 13.03
C LEU A 220 25.75 -6.37 13.16
N CYS A 221 26.82 -6.20 12.38
CA CYS A 221 27.99 -7.07 12.36
C CYS A 221 29.00 -6.83 13.50
N GLY A 222 28.73 -5.88 14.42
CA GLY A 222 29.52 -5.59 15.61
C GLY A 222 29.08 -6.34 16.86
#